data_AF-A0A7S2BZW1-F1
#
_entry.id   AF-A0A7S2BZW1-F1
#
_cell.length_a   1.000
_cell.length_b   1.000
_cell.length_c   1.000
_cell.angle_alpha   90.00
_cell.angle_beta   90.00
_cell.angle_gamma   90.00
#
_symmetry.space_group_name_H-M   'P 1'
#
loop_
_entity.id
_entity.type
_entity.pdbx_description
1 polymer ?
#
loop_
_entity_poly.entity_id
_entity_poly.type
_entity_poly.pdbx_seq_one_letter_code
_entity_poly.pdbx_strand_id
1 'polypeptide(L)'
;GFELYHHDDLGFDPLRPRGAFNSYTAFRKRVEENARVRPSSQQAPVFATGAGSAVHWARADAELPGVRELMGKTYDAALDPGEAQDPRAELQWRGGETAALARVQQYLWEEDSLGLEYVGATMTTDPSKSCMRDKAMSKFSPWLAHGCLSPRLLYEEVKRYEREGMKSKGTYWITHELLWRDFSRFGSLSAGTSIFKIGGPSNVRPSWRWSTDRQLITAWRDGKTGFPFVDCFMRELKATGYCNHMGRECSGWFLIGDLGMDWRMG
;
A
#
# COMPACT_ATOMS: atom_id res chain seq x y z
N GLY A 1 6.48 0.13 15.97
CA GLY A 1 6.93 -0.29 14.63
C GLY A 1 5.84 -0.06 13.62
N PHE A 2 6.24 0.25 12.40
CA PHE A 2 5.37 0.37 11.22
C PHE A 2 5.17 -0.97 10.52
N GLU A 3 5.98 -1.96 10.89
CA GLU A 3 6.09 -3.30 10.31
C GLU A 3 5.10 -4.26 10.99
N LEU A 4 4.72 -5.32 10.28
CA LEU A 4 4.00 -6.45 10.87
C LEU A 4 4.95 -7.25 11.78
N TYR A 5 6.12 -7.60 11.26
CA TYR A 5 7.20 -8.24 12.02
C TYR A 5 8.21 -7.20 12.46
N HIS A 6 8.46 -7.11 13.77
CA HIS A 6 9.41 -6.13 14.29
C HIS A 6 10.82 -6.44 13.80
N HIS A 7 11.59 -5.42 13.41
CA HIS A 7 12.95 -5.62 12.88
C HIS A 7 13.88 -6.30 13.88
N ASP A 8 13.75 -6.01 15.19
CA ASP A 8 14.51 -6.70 16.25
C ASP A 8 14.16 -8.19 16.41
N ASP A 9 13.01 -8.63 15.91
CA ASP A 9 12.59 -10.04 15.99
C ASP A 9 13.01 -10.83 14.75
N LEU A 10 13.62 -10.18 13.76
CA LEU A 10 14.09 -10.86 12.56
C LEU A 10 15.31 -11.73 12.89
N GLY A 11 15.30 -12.98 12.41
CA GLY A 11 16.47 -13.87 12.48
C GLY A 11 17.66 -13.43 11.60
N PHE A 12 17.64 -12.22 11.05
CA PHE A 12 18.70 -11.65 10.22
C PHE A 12 18.67 -10.12 10.30
N ASP A 13 19.82 -9.48 10.08
CA ASP A 13 19.94 -8.03 9.96
C ASP A 13 19.38 -7.57 8.60
N PRO A 14 18.31 -6.76 8.54
CA PRO A 14 17.74 -6.29 7.28
C PRO A 14 18.70 -5.37 6.49
N LEU A 15 19.70 -4.76 7.13
CA LEU A 15 20.74 -3.99 6.43
C LEU A 15 21.85 -4.89 5.87
N ARG A 16 21.94 -6.14 6.35
CA ARG A 16 22.90 -7.16 5.90
C ARG A 16 22.19 -8.50 5.69
N PRO A 17 21.25 -8.57 4.72
CA PRO A 17 20.23 -9.62 4.65
C PRO A 17 20.74 -11.04 4.37
N ARG A 18 22.02 -11.24 4.01
CA ARG A 18 22.62 -12.56 3.69
C ARG A 18 21.68 -13.43 2.81
N GLY A 19 21.18 -12.84 1.72
CA GLY A 19 20.27 -13.50 0.78
C GLY A 19 18.78 -13.52 1.15
N ALA A 20 18.36 -12.89 2.26
CA ALA A 20 16.94 -12.82 2.64
C ALA A 20 16.08 -12.13 1.58
N PHE A 21 16.65 -11.19 0.82
CA PHE A 21 15.94 -10.48 -0.26
C PHE A 21 16.20 -11.03 -1.66
N ASN A 22 16.76 -12.24 -1.80
CA ASN A 22 16.92 -12.87 -3.13
C ASN A 22 15.57 -13.13 -3.81
N SER A 23 14.53 -13.40 -3.01
CA SER A 23 13.14 -13.47 -3.45
C SER A 23 12.23 -13.22 -2.27
N TYR A 24 11.00 -12.81 -2.54
CA TYR A 24 9.97 -12.71 -1.50
C TYR A 24 9.74 -14.04 -0.78
N THR A 25 9.76 -15.17 -1.51
CA THR A 25 9.62 -16.50 -0.90
C THR A 25 10.75 -16.80 0.11
N ALA A 26 11.99 -16.41 -0.20
CA ALA A 26 13.12 -16.59 0.72
C ALA A 26 12.96 -15.73 1.98
N PHE A 27 12.54 -14.47 1.83
CA PHE A 27 12.23 -13.58 2.93
C PHE A 27 11.12 -14.16 3.82
N ARG A 28 9.97 -14.50 3.21
CA ARG A 28 8.80 -15.02 3.91
C ARG A 28 9.14 -16.23 4.77
N LYS A 29 9.82 -17.24 4.19
CA LYS A 29 10.22 -18.45 4.94
C LYS A 29 11.06 -18.10 6.17
N ARG A 30 12.09 -17.25 6.00
CA ARG A 30 12.96 -16.84 7.11
C ARG A 30 12.20 -16.11 8.21
N VAL A 31 11.25 -15.25 7.86
CA VAL A 31 10.45 -14.51 8.84
C VAL A 31 9.46 -15.43 9.55
N GLU A 32 8.71 -16.24 8.80
CA GLU A 32 7.69 -17.16 9.36
C GLU A 32 8.31 -18.26 10.24
N GLU A 33 9.55 -18.69 9.97
CA GLU A 33 10.27 -19.70 10.76
C GLU A 33 10.87 -19.13 12.06
N ASN A 34 11.32 -17.87 12.07
CA ASN A 34 12.19 -17.35 13.14
C ASN A 34 11.59 -16.19 13.94
N ALA A 35 10.50 -15.58 13.48
CA ALA A 35 9.89 -14.40 14.10
C ALA A 35 8.41 -14.63 14.42
N ARG A 36 7.87 -13.82 15.33
CA ARG A 36 6.44 -13.78 15.62
C ARG A 36 5.92 -12.36 15.53
N VAL A 37 4.66 -12.22 15.16
CA VAL A 37 3.97 -10.93 15.19
C VAL A 37 3.77 -10.53 16.65
N ARG A 38 4.34 -9.39 17.05
CA ARG A 38 4.11 -8.80 18.38
C ARG A 38 2.65 -8.37 18.51
N PRO A 39 2.06 -8.41 19.72
CA PRO A 39 0.72 -7.87 19.92
C PRO A 39 0.65 -6.38 19.58
N SER A 40 -0.53 -5.91 19.17
CA SER A 40 -0.81 -4.49 19.01
C SER A 40 -0.98 -3.82 20.38
N SER A 41 -0.54 -2.57 20.51
CA SER A 41 -0.82 -1.80 21.73
C SER A 41 -2.22 -1.22 21.62
N GLN A 42 -3.09 -1.59 22.55
CA GLN A 42 -4.42 -1.00 22.69
C GLN A 42 -4.41 0.25 23.57
N GLN A 43 -3.27 0.54 24.21
CA GLN A 43 -3.11 1.71 25.07
C GLN A 43 -2.60 2.88 24.24
N ALA A 44 -3.31 4.01 24.33
CA ALA A 44 -2.83 5.29 23.84
C ALA A 44 -1.52 5.65 24.56
N PRO A 45 -0.54 6.24 23.86
CA PRO A 45 0.71 6.63 24.49
C PRO A 45 0.43 7.69 25.58
N VAL A 46 0.87 7.40 26.79
CA VAL A 46 0.89 8.38 27.88
C VAL A 46 2.26 9.04 27.87
N PHE A 47 2.32 10.28 27.39
CA PHE A 47 3.53 11.08 27.51
C PHE A 47 3.70 11.47 28.96
N ALA A 48 4.87 11.21 29.55
CA ALA A 48 5.17 11.58 30.92
C ALA A 48 6.38 12.51 30.95
N THR A 49 6.38 13.45 31.91
CA THR A 49 7.57 14.24 32.23
C THR A 49 8.63 13.32 32.88
N GLY A 50 9.89 13.78 32.97
CA GLY A 50 10.95 13.03 33.67
C GLY A 50 10.65 12.72 35.15
N ALA A 51 9.63 13.36 35.74
CA ALA A 51 9.14 13.12 37.09
C ALA A 51 7.98 12.09 37.16
N GLY A 52 7.58 11.48 36.04
CA GLY A 52 6.54 10.44 35.98
C GLY A 52 5.10 10.95 35.88
N SER A 53 4.86 12.26 35.93
CA SER A 53 3.53 12.83 35.75
C SER A 53 3.14 12.88 34.28
N ALA A 54 1.92 12.43 33.95
CA ALA A 54 1.37 12.50 32.60
C ALA A 54 1.28 13.95 32.10
N VAL A 55 1.68 14.17 30.85
CA VAL A 55 1.58 15.46 30.18
C VAL A 55 0.18 15.58 29.59
N HIS A 56 -0.57 16.58 30.05
CA HIS A 56 -1.85 16.95 29.49
C HIS A 56 -1.66 18.17 28.59
N TRP A 57 -1.72 17.95 27.28
CA TRP A 57 -1.73 19.03 26.30
C TRP A 57 -3.14 19.62 26.22
N ALA A 58 -3.26 20.93 26.36
CA ALA A 58 -4.50 21.61 26.01
C ALA A 58 -4.80 21.34 24.53
N ARG A 59 -6.09 21.17 24.19
CA ARG A 59 -6.49 21.11 22.78
C ARG A 59 -6.04 22.41 22.12
N ALA A 60 -5.25 22.30 21.05
CA ALA A 60 -4.89 23.46 20.26
C ALA A 60 -6.13 23.91 19.49
N ASP A 61 -6.59 25.14 19.74
CA ASP A 61 -7.64 25.79 18.96
C ASP A 61 -7.06 26.41 17.68
N ALA A 62 -6.33 25.60 16.92
CA ALA A 62 -5.71 26.00 15.66
C ALA A 62 -6.31 25.18 14.51
N GLU A 63 -6.68 25.87 13.43
CA GLU A 63 -7.02 25.22 12.18
C GLU A 63 -5.76 24.71 11.50
N LEU A 64 -5.83 23.51 10.93
CA LEU A 64 -4.73 22.97 10.13
C LEU A 64 -4.70 23.70 8.78
N PRO A 65 -3.51 24.03 8.25
CA PRO A 65 -3.40 24.69 6.96
C PRO A 65 -3.90 23.78 5.84
N GLY A 66 -4.65 24.34 4.90
CA GLY A 66 -5.11 23.63 3.71
C GLY A 66 -3.98 23.32 2.72
N VAL A 67 -4.23 22.43 1.75
CA VAL A 67 -3.23 22.03 0.74
C VAL A 67 -2.68 23.23 -0.03
N ARG A 68 -3.54 24.19 -0.39
CA ARG A 68 -3.12 25.43 -1.07
C ARG A 68 -2.11 26.23 -0.26
N GLU A 69 -2.35 26.38 1.04
CA GLU A 69 -1.46 27.11 1.93
C GLU A 69 -0.13 26.38 2.10
N LEU A 70 -0.19 25.06 2.31
CA LEU A 70 1.00 24.21 2.46
C LEU A 70 1.89 24.19 1.21
N MET A 71 1.29 24.17 0.02
CA MET A 71 2.04 24.13 -1.25
C MET A 71 2.49 25.52 -1.71
N GLY A 72 1.77 26.59 -1.36
CA GLY A 72 2.13 27.95 -1.74
C GLY A 72 2.34 28.09 -3.25
N LYS A 73 3.56 28.45 -3.68
CA LYS A 73 3.88 28.69 -5.10
C LYS A 73 3.88 27.43 -5.97
N THR A 74 3.96 26.23 -5.39
CA THR A 74 3.89 24.97 -6.15
C THR A 74 2.47 24.46 -6.33
N TYR A 75 1.47 25.10 -5.69
CA TYR A 75 0.08 24.74 -5.83
C TYR A 75 -0.42 24.98 -7.25
N ASP A 76 -1.01 23.95 -7.85
CA ASP A 76 -1.67 24.03 -9.15
C ASP A 76 -3.16 23.68 -8.97
N ALA A 77 -4.03 24.68 -9.07
CA ALA A 77 -5.47 24.51 -8.94
C ALA A 77 -6.07 23.61 -10.03
N ALA A 78 -5.39 23.43 -11.18
CA ALA A 78 -5.84 22.52 -12.23
C ALA A 78 -5.59 21.05 -11.89
N LEU A 79 -4.72 20.76 -10.91
CA LEU A 79 -4.38 19.41 -10.46
C LEU A 79 -5.00 19.04 -9.11
N ASP A 80 -5.62 20.00 -8.43
CA ASP A 80 -6.31 19.80 -7.16
C ASP A 80 -7.81 19.61 -7.39
N PRO A 81 -8.37 18.40 -7.22
CA PRO A 81 -9.82 18.19 -7.29
C PRO A 81 -10.54 18.86 -6.11
N GLY A 82 -9.84 19.37 -5.11
CA GLY A 82 -10.41 19.93 -3.89
C GLY A 82 -11.23 18.87 -3.16
N GLU A 83 -12.45 19.22 -2.77
CA GLU A 83 -13.40 18.28 -2.16
C GLU A 83 -14.22 17.49 -3.19
N ALA A 84 -14.01 17.72 -4.49
CA ALA A 84 -14.77 17.03 -5.52
C ALA A 84 -14.44 15.54 -5.50
N GLN A 85 -15.48 14.73 -5.29
CA GLN A 85 -15.38 13.28 -5.31
C GLN A 85 -15.89 12.76 -6.64
N ASP A 86 -15.11 11.89 -7.29
CA ASP A 86 -15.60 11.19 -8.47
C ASP A 86 -16.62 10.12 -8.04
N PRO A 87 -17.87 10.15 -8.57
CA PRO A 87 -18.90 9.21 -8.16
C PRO A 87 -18.60 7.75 -8.57
N ARG A 88 -17.61 7.54 -9.43
CA ARG A 88 -17.15 6.20 -9.85
C ARG A 88 -16.15 5.59 -8.88
N ALA A 89 -15.66 6.36 -7.90
CA ALA A 89 -14.77 5.82 -6.87
C ALA A 89 -15.50 4.74 -6.06
N GLU A 90 -14.90 3.54 -5.96
CA GLU A 90 -15.47 2.43 -5.20
C GLU A 90 -15.61 2.73 -3.69
N LEU A 91 -14.74 3.59 -3.16
CA LEU A 91 -14.80 4.07 -1.79
C LEU A 91 -14.65 5.58 -1.76
N GLN A 92 -15.47 6.23 -0.93
CA GLN A 92 -15.29 7.62 -0.59
C GLN A 92 -14.23 7.73 0.51
N TRP A 93 -13.04 8.18 0.12
CA TRP A 93 -11.89 8.22 1.02
C TRP A 93 -12.10 9.21 2.16
N ARG A 94 -11.91 8.72 3.39
CA ARG A 94 -11.84 9.54 4.60
C ARG A 94 -10.56 9.20 5.36
N GLY A 95 -9.73 10.21 5.62
CA GLY A 95 -8.50 10.04 6.38
C GLY A 95 -8.76 9.76 7.88
N GLY A 96 -7.70 9.34 8.58
CA GLY A 96 -7.71 9.16 10.03
C GLY A 96 -8.00 7.73 10.52
N GLU A 97 -7.59 7.47 11.76
CA GLU A 97 -7.73 6.16 12.42
C GLU A 97 -9.19 5.71 12.53
N THR A 98 -10.10 6.62 12.88
CA THR A 98 -11.53 6.30 13.01
C THR A 98 -12.11 5.72 11.72
N ALA A 99 -11.80 6.32 10.56
CA ALA A 99 -12.24 5.82 9.27
C ALA A 99 -11.56 4.50 8.91
N ALA A 100 -10.29 4.32 9.28
CA ALA A 100 -9.57 3.09 9.06
C ALA A 100 -10.20 1.90 9.82
N LEU A 101 -10.49 2.09 11.11
CA LEU A 101 -11.11 1.06 11.96
C LEU A 101 -12.53 0.74 11.51
N ALA A 102 -13.30 1.76 11.09
CA ALA A 102 -14.61 1.54 10.49
C ALA A 102 -14.52 0.68 9.21
N ARG A 103 -13.53 0.92 8.35
CA ARG A 103 -13.31 0.08 7.15
C ARG A 103 -12.89 -1.35 7.51
N VAL A 104 -12.09 -1.55 8.56
CA VAL A 104 -11.77 -2.91 9.05
C VAL A 104 -13.03 -3.62 9.53
N GLN A 105 -13.87 -2.92 10.30
CA GLN A 105 -15.15 -3.46 10.77
C GLN A 105 -16.06 -3.84 9.60
N GLN A 106 -16.26 -2.92 8.66
CA GLN A 106 -17.06 -3.13 7.48
C GLN A 106 -16.56 -4.31 6.64
N TYR A 107 -15.27 -4.32 6.28
CA TYR A 107 -14.72 -5.31 5.36
C TYR A 107 -14.66 -6.73 5.94
N LEU A 108 -14.22 -6.86 7.21
CA LEU A 108 -14.07 -8.17 7.83
C LEU A 108 -15.39 -8.72 8.36
N TRP A 109 -16.21 -7.89 9.01
CA TRP A 109 -17.31 -8.38 9.84
C TRP A 109 -18.69 -8.12 9.23
N GLU A 110 -18.90 -6.97 8.59
CA GLU A 110 -20.22 -6.64 8.01
C GLU A 110 -20.39 -7.22 6.60
N GLU A 111 -19.33 -7.13 5.78
CA GLU A 111 -19.32 -7.62 4.41
C GLU A 111 -18.93 -9.10 4.31
N ASP A 112 -18.31 -9.65 5.35
CA ASP A 112 -17.75 -11.00 5.35
C ASP A 112 -16.81 -11.26 4.15
N SER A 113 -16.07 -10.24 3.74
CA SER A 113 -15.34 -10.25 2.46
C SER A 113 -14.22 -11.29 2.40
N LEU A 114 -13.71 -11.71 3.57
CA LEU A 114 -12.72 -12.79 3.64
C LEU A 114 -13.33 -14.19 3.52
N GLY A 115 -14.65 -14.35 3.73
CA GLY A 115 -15.36 -15.60 3.50
C GLY A 115 -15.50 -15.95 2.01
N LEU A 116 -15.29 -14.98 1.12
CA LEU A 116 -15.26 -15.21 -0.33
C LEU A 116 -14.11 -16.18 -0.71
N GLU A 117 -14.29 -16.95 -1.78
CA GLU A 117 -13.23 -17.79 -2.40
C GLU A 117 -12.13 -16.93 -3.07
N TYR A 118 -11.73 -15.82 -2.44
CA TYR A 118 -10.73 -14.91 -2.94
C TYR A 118 -9.33 -15.58 -2.93
N VAL A 119 -8.63 -15.43 -4.06
CA VAL A 119 -7.28 -15.96 -4.28
C VAL A 119 -6.33 -14.81 -4.59
N GLY A 120 -6.08 -13.93 -3.62
CA GLY A 120 -4.98 -12.95 -3.65
C GLY A 120 -4.99 -11.97 -4.84
N ALA A 121 -3.91 -11.21 -4.99
CA ALA A 121 -3.68 -10.29 -6.09
C ALA A 121 -3.34 -11.02 -7.42
N THR A 122 -3.92 -12.20 -7.67
CA THR A 122 -3.56 -13.02 -8.83
C THR A 122 -4.38 -12.67 -10.06
N MET A 123 -3.69 -12.59 -11.21
CA MET A 123 -4.34 -12.49 -12.50
C MET A 123 -5.10 -13.80 -12.77
N THR A 124 -6.43 -13.70 -12.86
CA THR A 124 -7.29 -14.82 -13.20
C THR A 124 -8.30 -14.38 -14.25
N THR A 125 -8.56 -15.24 -15.22
CA THR A 125 -9.63 -15.06 -16.20
C THR A 125 -10.98 -15.52 -15.65
N ASP A 126 -10.99 -16.19 -14.50
CA ASP A 126 -12.20 -16.61 -13.79
C ASP A 126 -12.84 -15.40 -13.08
N PRO A 127 -14.00 -14.89 -13.55
CA PRO A 127 -14.64 -13.72 -12.96
C PRO A 127 -15.02 -13.92 -11.49
N SER A 128 -15.27 -15.17 -11.05
CA SER A 128 -15.62 -15.48 -9.66
C SER A 128 -14.46 -15.24 -8.68
N LYS A 129 -13.23 -15.23 -9.21
CA LYS A 129 -11.97 -15.05 -8.47
C LYS A 129 -11.26 -13.75 -8.83
N SER A 130 -11.86 -12.91 -9.68
CA SER A 130 -11.26 -11.66 -10.14
C SER A 130 -11.15 -10.64 -9.01
N CYS A 131 -10.01 -9.94 -8.92
CA CYS A 131 -9.84 -8.82 -7.99
C CYS A 131 -10.63 -7.56 -8.40
N MET A 132 -11.28 -7.58 -9.56
CA MET A 132 -12.20 -6.53 -10.03
C MET A 132 -13.63 -6.72 -9.51
N ARG A 133 -13.89 -7.78 -8.71
CA ARG A 133 -15.20 -8.04 -8.13
C ARG A 133 -15.48 -7.07 -6.98
N ASP A 134 -16.74 -6.64 -6.88
CA ASP A 134 -17.22 -5.85 -5.75
C ASP A 134 -16.87 -6.53 -4.41
N LYS A 135 -16.42 -5.74 -3.44
CA LYS A 135 -15.96 -6.17 -2.11
C LYS A 135 -14.76 -7.14 -2.08
N ALA A 136 -14.15 -7.48 -3.22
CA ALA A 136 -13.00 -8.38 -3.22
C ALA A 136 -11.74 -7.72 -2.62
N MET A 137 -11.66 -6.39 -2.64
CA MET A 137 -10.48 -5.66 -2.17
C MET A 137 -10.71 -4.99 -0.83
N SER A 138 -9.75 -5.19 0.08
CA SER A 138 -9.77 -4.57 1.41
C SER A 138 -9.69 -3.05 1.39
N LYS A 139 -8.92 -2.51 0.45
CA LYS A 139 -8.66 -1.07 0.28
C LYS A 139 -8.00 -0.41 1.50
N PHE A 140 -7.26 -1.18 2.32
CA PHE A 140 -6.58 -0.66 3.52
C PHE A 140 -5.34 0.20 3.24
N SER A 141 -4.84 0.24 2.00
CA SER A 141 -3.51 0.78 1.68
C SER A 141 -3.30 2.26 2.04
N PRO A 142 -4.26 3.20 1.87
CA PRO A 142 -4.03 4.59 2.27
C PRO A 142 -3.86 4.75 3.78
N TRP A 143 -4.68 4.06 4.58
CA TRP A 143 -4.56 4.11 6.04
C TRP A 143 -3.30 3.42 6.56
N LEU A 144 -2.87 2.32 5.93
CA LEU A 144 -1.59 1.66 6.24
C LEU A 144 -0.37 2.51 5.87
N ALA A 145 -0.47 3.32 4.81
CA ALA A 145 0.60 4.22 4.36
C ALA A 145 0.79 5.41 5.30
N HIS A 146 -0.31 5.97 5.81
CA HIS A 146 -0.29 7.11 6.74
C HIS A 146 -0.24 6.72 8.22
N GLY A 147 -0.20 5.42 8.54
CA GLY A 147 -0.15 4.93 9.92
C GLY A 147 -1.47 5.08 10.68
N CYS A 148 -2.57 5.39 9.99
CA CYS A 148 -3.92 5.39 10.56
C CYS A 148 -4.40 3.97 10.89
N LEU A 149 -3.82 2.95 10.25
CA LEU A 149 -4.04 1.54 10.57
C LEU A 149 -2.70 0.87 10.86
N SER A 150 -2.61 0.17 11.99
CA SER A 150 -1.46 -0.67 12.30
C SER A 150 -1.57 -2.02 11.61
N PRO A 151 -0.51 -2.54 10.96
CA PRO A 151 -0.54 -3.89 10.40
C PRO A 151 -0.71 -4.97 11.48
N ARG A 152 -0.23 -4.72 12.71
CA ARG A 152 -0.37 -5.66 13.84
C ARG A 152 -1.81 -5.71 14.36
N LEU A 153 -2.49 -4.56 14.42
CA LEU A 153 -3.92 -4.50 14.76
C LEU A 153 -4.74 -5.24 13.70
N LEU A 154 -4.48 -4.97 12.42
CA LEU A 154 -5.16 -5.68 11.34
C LEU A 154 -4.92 -7.20 11.39
N TYR A 155 -3.69 -7.62 11.67
CA TYR A 155 -3.37 -9.05 11.85
C TYR A 155 -4.15 -9.67 13.01
N GLU A 156 -4.22 -9.00 14.16
CA GLU A 156 -5.00 -9.49 15.31
C GLU A 156 -6.48 -9.61 14.99
N GLU A 157 -7.05 -8.64 14.27
CA GLU A 157 -8.44 -8.68 13.81
C GLU A 157 -8.69 -9.84 12.84
N VAL A 158 -7.78 -10.10 11.91
CA VAL A 158 -7.84 -11.30 11.05
C VAL A 158 -7.75 -12.58 11.88
N LYS A 159 -6.92 -12.63 12.93
CA LYS A 159 -6.85 -13.79 13.85
C LYS A 159 -8.09 -13.94 14.71
N ARG A 160 -8.75 -12.84 15.08
CA ARG A 160 -10.04 -12.85 15.77
C ARG A 160 -11.12 -13.43 14.86
N TYR A 161 -11.21 -12.95 13.63
CA TYR A 161 -12.10 -13.45 12.60
C TYR A 161 -11.90 -14.95 12.32
N GLU A 162 -10.66 -15.44 12.25
CA GLU A 162 -10.36 -16.88 12.12
C GLU A 162 -10.86 -17.72 13.31
N ARG A 163 -10.75 -17.20 14.55
CA ARG A 163 -11.19 -17.91 15.77
C ARG A 163 -12.71 -17.99 15.90
N GLU A 164 -13.44 -17.00 15.38
CA GLU A 164 -14.90 -16.94 15.41
C GLU A 164 -15.57 -17.82 14.33
N GLY A 165 -14.80 -18.69 13.66
CA GLY A 165 -15.32 -19.76 12.80
C GLY A 165 -15.27 -19.48 11.31
N MET A 166 -14.73 -18.34 10.88
CA MET A 166 -14.74 -17.89 9.47
C MET A 166 -13.38 -18.11 8.77
N LYS A 167 -12.68 -19.20 9.09
CA LYS A 167 -11.36 -19.47 8.50
C LYS A 167 -11.48 -19.84 7.02
N SER A 168 -10.87 -19.04 6.15
CA SER A 168 -10.84 -19.25 4.70
C SER A 168 -9.41 -19.12 4.15
N LYS A 169 -9.22 -19.35 2.84
CA LYS A 169 -7.95 -18.98 2.16
C LYS A 169 -7.72 -17.46 2.18
N GLY A 170 -8.78 -16.66 2.23
CA GLY A 170 -8.72 -15.19 2.24
C GLY A 170 -8.01 -14.62 3.47
N THR A 171 -8.16 -15.25 4.64
CA THR A 171 -7.51 -14.77 5.89
C THR A 171 -5.98 -14.87 5.83
N TYR A 172 -5.46 -15.95 5.22
CA TYR A 172 -4.04 -16.09 4.96
C TYR A 172 -3.53 -15.03 3.97
N TRP A 173 -4.28 -14.75 2.90
CA TRP A 173 -3.87 -13.77 1.88
C TRP A 173 -3.68 -12.36 2.43
N ILE A 174 -4.54 -11.87 3.34
CA ILE A 174 -4.29 -10.55 3.98
C ILE A 174 -2.96 -10.53 4.72
N THR A 175 -2.66 -11.57 5.50
CA THR A 175 -1.38 -11.68 6.22
C THR A 175 -0.21 -11.74 5.23
N HIS A 176 -0.39 -12.46 4.12
CA HIS A 176 0.61 -12.58 3.06
C HIS A 176 0.90 -11.24 2.36
N GLU A 177 -0.12 -10.45 2.04
CA GLU A 177 0.05 -9.12 1.43
C GLU A 177 0.69 -8.11 2.42
N LEU A 178 0.37 -8.21 3.71
CA LEU A 178 1.08 -7.42 4.73
C LEU A 178 2.57 -7.78 4.81
N LEU A 179 2.91 -9.04 4.56
CA LEU A 179 4.31 -9.48 4.53
C LEU A 179 5.04 -8.99 3.27
N TRP A 180 4.36 -8.85 2.13
CA TRP A 180 4.89 -8.15 0.95
C TRP A 180 5.21 -6.68 1.23
N ARG A 181 4.39 -6.01 2.04
CA ARG A 181 4.66 -4.64 2.51
C ARG A 181 5.93 -4.59 3.36
N ASP A 182 6.10 -5.52 4.29
CA ASP A 182 7.33 -5.62 5.11
C ASP A 182 8.55 -5.96 4.25
N PHE A 183 8.43 -6.88 3.29
CA PHE A 183 9.49 -7.21 2.33
C PHE A 183 9.94 -5.97 1.55
N SER A 184 8.99 -5.18 1.04
CA SER A 184 9.28 -3.95 0.29
C SER A 184 9.97 -2.91 1.15
N ARG A 185 9.55 -2.77 2.42
CA ARG A 185 10.15 -1.85 3.38
C ARG A 185 11.57 -2.26 3.77
N PHE A 186 11.80 -3.50 4.16
CA PHE A 186 13.14 -3.93 4.54
C PHE A 186 14.08 -4.03 3.33
N GLY A 187 13.56 -4.45 2.18
CA GLY A 187 14.28 -4.44 0.91
C GLY A 187 14.73 -3.01 0.52
N SER A 188 13.87 -2.00 0.71
CA SER A 188 14.24 -0.61 0.43
C SER A 188 15.30 -0.07 1.40
N LEU A 189 15.22 -0.43 2.69
CA LEU A 189 16.28 -0.12 3.66
C LEU A 189 17.62 -0.75 3.27
N SER A 190 17.62 -2.03 2.86
CA SER A 190 18.83 -2.72 2.42
C SER A 190 19.43 -2.13 1.14
N ALA A 191 18.58 -1.73 0.19
CA ALA A 191 19.00 -1.17 -1.08
C ALA A 191 19.46 0.30 -0.95
N GLY A 192 18.95 1.03 0.04
CA GLY A 192 19.24 2.45 0.22
C GLY A 192 18.86 3.25 -1.02
N THR A 193 19.73 4.15 -1.47
CA THR A 193 19.41 5.08 -2.58
C THR A 193 19.33 4.40 -3.95
N SER A 194 19.73 3.14 -4.10
CA SER A 194 19.65 2.46 -5.39
C SER A 194 18.21 2.25 -5.86
N ILE A 195 17.22 2.25 -4.96
CA ILE A 195 15.80 2.18 -5.30
C ILE A 195 15.30 3.37 -6.14
N PHE A 196 16.08 4.46 -6.24
CA PHE A 196 15.73 5.66 -7.02
C PHE A 196 16.59 5.83 -8.28
N LYS A 197 17.58 4.95 -8.49
CA LYS A 197 18.50 5.02 -9.63
C LYS A 197 17.94 4.21 -10.78
N ILE A 198 18.17 4.62 -12.02
CA ILE A 198 17.64 3.96 -13.22
C ILE A 198 17.94 2.45 -13.30
N GLY A 199 19.07 1.98 -12.76
CA GLY A 199 19.40 0.55 -12.70
C GLY A 199 18.74 -0.21 -11.55
N GLY A 200 18.08 0.47 -10.62
CA GLY A 200 17.49 -0.11 -9.42
C GLY A 200 18.51 -0.75 -8.48
N PRO A 201 18.05 -1.53 -7.49
CA PRO A 201 18.90 -2.28 -6.56
C PRO A 201 19.86 -3.27 -7.24
N SER A 202 19.43 -3.86 -8.35
CA SER A 202 20.23 -4.82 -9.11
C SER A 202 21.17 -4.17 -10.13
N ASN A 203 21.19 -2.84 -10.24
CA ASN A 203 21.97 -2.09 -11.23
C ASN A 203 21.79 -2.63 -12.67
N VAL A 204 20.55 -2.95 -13.04
CA VAL A 204 20.17 -3.48 -14.35
C VAL A 204 20.56 -2.50 -15.44
N ARG A 205 21.23 -3.01 -16.47
CA ARG A 205 21.64 -2.25 -17.66
C ARG A 205 21.07 -2.94 -18.90
N PRO A 206 19.87 -2.56 -19.33
CA PRO A 206 19.31 -3.13 -20.54
C PRO A 206 20.18 -2.81 -21.76
N SER A 207 20.07 -3.63 -22.81
CA SER A 207 20.74 -3.37 -24.10
C SER A 207 20.12 -2.20 -24.87
N TRP A 208 18.88 -1.82 -24.54
CA TRP A 208 18.18 -0.67 -25.10
C TRP A 208 18.36 0.59 -24.24
N ARG A 209 18.03 1.75 -24.82
CA ARG A 209 18.03 3.04 -24.12
C ARG A 209 16.62 3.37 -23.62
N TRP A 210 16.54 3.89 -22.39
CA TRP A 210 15.31 4.42 -21.84
C TRP A 210 14.86 5.67 -22.59
N SER A 211 13.59 5.73 -22.98
CA SER A 211 12.97 6.90 -23.56
C SER A 211 12.55 7.91 -22.48
N THR A 212 12.61 9.20 -22.81
CA THR A 212 12.08 10.30 -21.99
C THR A 212 11.07 11.15 -22.77
N ASP A 213 10.47 10.56 -23.80
CA ASP A 213 9.52 11.22 -24.69
C ASP A 213 8.33 11.79 -23.90
N ARG A 214 8.18 13.11 -23.97
CA ARG A 214 7.15 13.85 -23.26
C ARG A 214 5.75 13.58 -23.79
N GLN A 215 5.59 13.29 -25.08
CA GLN A 215 4.29 12.98 -25.66
C GLN A 215 3.81 11.61 -25.20
N LEU A 216 4.69 10.60 -25.19
CA LEU A 216 4.34 9.26 -24.74
C LEU A 216 3.99 9.23 -23.25
N ILE A 217 4.78 9.86 -22.38
CA ILE A 217 4.45 9.90 -20.94
C ILE A 217 3.16 10.66 -20.68
N THR A 218 2.90 11.76 -21.42
CA THR A 218 1.65 12.51 -21.27
C THR A 218 0.45 11.68 -21.72
N ALA A 219 0.55 10.96 -22.84
CA ALA A 219 -0.50 10.06 -23.31
C ALA A 219 -0.78 8.94 -22.29
N TRP A 220 0.26 8.33 -21.72
CA TRP A 220 0.12 7.32 -20.67
C TRP A 220 -0.53 7.90 -19.40
N ARG A 221 0.00 9.00 -18.87
CA ARG A 221 -0.53 9.69 -17.68
C ARG A 221 -2.01 10.07 -17.83
N ASP A 222 -2.40 10.54 -19.00
CA ASP A 222 -3.77 11.00 -19.27
C ASP A 222 -4.70 9.86 -19.74
N GLY A 223 -4.22 8.62 -19.82
CA GLY A 223 -4.98 7.45 -20.28
C GLY A 223 -5.48 7.63 -21.71
N LYS A 224 -4.58 8.03 -22.62
CA LYS A 224 -4.81 8.25 -24.07
C LYS A 224 -3.81 7.46 -24.91
N THR A 225 -3.42 6.28 -24.45
CA THR A 225 -2.47 5.40 -25.14
C THR A 225 -3.10 4.70 -26.34
N GLY A 226 -4.44 4.62 -26.39
CA GLY A 226 -5.16 3.84 -27.37
C GLY A 226 -5.38 2.37 -26.97
N PHE A 227 -4.88 1.97 -25.79
CA PHE A 227 -5.11 0.65 -25.19
C PHE A 227 -6.14 0.79 -24.07
N PRO A 228 -7.41 0.40 -24.29
CA PRO A 228 -8.50 0.67 -23.33
C PRO A 228 -8.23 0.15 -21.92
N PHE A 229 -7.50 -0.98 -21.81
CA PHE A 229 -7.18 -1.60 -20.53
C PHE A 229 -6.15 -0.80 -19.71
N VAL A 230 -5.18 -0.15 -20.36
CA VAL A 230 -4.23 0.75 -19.66
C VAL A 230 -4.91 2.10 -19.40
N ASP A 231 -5.63 2.59 -20.40
CA ASP A 231 -6.30 3.89 -20.35
C ASP A 231 -7.33 3.97 -19.21
N CYS A 232 -8.07 2.88 -18.92
CA CYS A 232 -9.04 2.89 -17.83
C CYS A 232 -8.37 3.04 -16.45
N PHE A 233 -7.28 2.34 -16.19
CA PHE A 233 -6.56 2.41 -14.92
C PHE A 233 -5.88 3.76 -14.70
N MET A 234 -5.28 4.33 -15.76
CA MET A 234 -4.67 5.66 -15.66
C MET A 234 -5.73 6.75 -15.43
N ARG A 235 -6.92 6.61 -16.04
CA ARG A 235 -8.06 7.51 -15.78
C ARG A 235 -8.63 7.32 -14.37
N GLU A 236 -8.72 6.09 -13.86
CA GLU A 236 -9.14 5.79 -12.48
C GLU A 236 -8.18 6.44 -11.47
N LEU A 237 -6.88 6.24 -11.64
CA LEU A 237 -5.86 6.82 -10.77
C LEU A 237 -5.94 8.34 -10.76
N LYS A 238 -6.08 8.97 -11.94
CA LYS A 238 -6.20 10.42 -12.07
C LYS A 238 -7.47 10.97 -11.43
N ALA A 239 -8.58 10.25 -11.53
CA ALA A 239 -9.88 10.73 -11.04
C ALA A 239 -10.09 10.46 -9.53
N THR A 240 -9.54 9.37 -9.00
CA THR A 240 -9.88 8.87 -7.65
C THR A 240 -8.70 8.84 -6.69
N GLY A 241 -7.47 9.02 -7.18
CA GLY A 241 -6.25 8.82 -6.41
C GLY A 241 -5.95 7.35 -6.08
N TYR A 242 -6.74 6.41 -6.60
CA TYR A 242 -6.58 4.98 -6.37
C TYR A 242 -6.56 4.22 -7.69
N CYS A 243 -5.80 3.13 -7.69
CA CYS A 243 -5.87 2.09 -8.70
C CYS A 243 -5.61 0.76 -7.99
N ASN A 244 -6.26 -0.31 -8.41
CA ASN A 244 -6.03 -1.63 -7.83
C ASN A 244 -4.65 -2.21 -8.21
N HIS A 245 -4.26 -3.32 -7.58
CA HIS A 245 -2.94 -3.94 -7.80
C HIS A 245 -2.70 -4.29 -9.27
N MET A 246 -3.70 -4.92 -9.91
CA MET A 246 -3.61 -5.31 -11.32
C MET A 246 -3.39 -4.10 -12.23
N GLY A 247 -4.14 -3.02 -12.01
CA GLY A 247 -4.01 -1.82 -12.81
C GLY A 247 -2.66 -1.13 -12.65
N ARG A 248 -2.08 -1.16 -11.43
CA ARG A 248 -0.72 -0.67 -11.18
C ARG A 248 0.32 -1.52 -11.91
N GLU A 249 0.23 -2.84 -11.82
CA GLU A 249 1.16 -3.75 -12.51
C GLU A 249 1.05 -3.60 -14.03
N CYS A 250 -0.16 -3.66 -14.59
CA CYS A 250 -0.38 -3.55 -16.03
C CYS A 250 0.09 -2.20 -16.57
N SER A 251 -0.26 -1.09 -15.91
CA SER A 251 0.13 0.25 -16.38
C SER A 251 1.63 0.48 -16.27
N GLY A 252 2.28 -0.04 -15.22
CA GLY A 252 3.73 0.03 -15.02
C GLY A 252 4.50 -0.82 -16.02
N TRP A 253 4.07 -2.06 -16.26
CA TRP A 253 4.68 -2.92 -17.28
C TRP A 253 4.51 -2.35 -18.68
N PHE A 254 3.35 -1.76 -18.99
CA PHE A 254 3.14 -1.10 -20.27
C PHE A 254 4.09 0.08 -20.48
N LEU A 255 4.29 0.90 -19.45
CA LEU A 255 5.23 2.02 -19.49
C LEU A 255 6.68 1.56 -19.77
N ILE A 256 7.10 0.47 -19.14
CA ILE A 256 8.47 -0.04 -19.20
C ILE A 256 8.71 -0.88 -20.46
N GLY A 257 7.84 -1.86 -20.70
CA GLY A 257 8.01 -2.91 -21.71
C GLY A 257 7.53 -2.47 -23.09
N ASP A 258 6.32 -1.92 -23.19
CA ASP A 258 5.73 -1.53 -24.47
C ASP A 258 6.23 -0.15 -24.94
N LEU A 259 6.33 0.82 -24.02
CA LEU A 259 6.78 2.18 -24.36
C LEU A 259 8.30 2.38 -24.21
N GLY A 260 9.01 1.50 -23.52
CA GLY A 260 10.46 1.63 -23.30
C GLY A 260 10.85 2.87 -22.48
N MET A 261 9.94 3.43 -21.68
CA MET A 261 10.14 4.68 -20.96
C MET A 261 10.99 4.52 -19.70
N ASP A 262 11.72 5.56 -19.34
CA ASP A 262 12.39 5.65 -18.04
C ASP A 262 11.37 5.44 -16.91
N TRP A 263 11.49 4.30 -16.22
CA TRP A 263 10.49 3.84 -15.25
C TRP A 263 10.29 4.80 -14.08
N ARG A 264 11.25 5.71 -13.82
CA ARG A 264 11.16 6.71 -12.74
C ARG A 264 10.17 7.83 -13.06
N MET A 265 9.69 7.91 -14.30
CA MET A 265 8.70 8.89 -14.75
C MET A 265 7.26 8.47 -14.44
N GLY A 266 7.02 7.17 -14.25
CA GLY A 266 5.73 6.64 -13.81
C GLY A 266 5.56 6.78 -12.31
#